data_AF-A0A3D5GJM8-F1
#
_entry.id   AF-A0A3D5GJM8-F1
#
_cell.length_a   1.000
_cell.length_b   1.000
_cell.length_c   1.000
_cell.angle_alpha   90.00
_cell.angle_beta   90.00
_cell.angle_gamma   90.00
#
_symmetry.space_group_name_H-M   'P 1'
#
loop_
_entity.id
_entity.type
_entity.pdbx_description
1 polymer ?
#
loop_
_entity_poly.entity_id
_entity_poly.type
_entity_poly.pdbx_seq_one_letter_code
_entity_poly.pdbx_strand_id
1 'polypeptide(L)' 'MNSLEDKETTSTAAARMFDGAKIYGTGDTEVRALDGVDVEFERGCFTAIMGPSG' A
#
# COMPACT_ATOMS: atom_id res chain seq x y z
N MET A 1 4.88 27.49 27.30
CA MET A 1 5.17 26.81 26.02
C MET A 1 4.65 25.38 26.13
N ASN A 2 3.38 25.13 25.78
CA ASN A 2 2.91 23.75 25.65
C ASN A 2 3.37 23.24 24.28
N SER A 3 4.26 22.27 24.32
CA SER A 3 4.61 21.41 23.20
C SER A 3 3.31 20.77 22.74
N LEU A 4 2.87 21.13 21.54
CA LEU A 4 1.85 20.34 20.85
C LEU A 4 2.59 19.06 20.47
N GLU A 5 2.45 18.04 21.31
CA GLU A 5 2.69 16.67 20.90
C GLU A 5 1.92 16.51 19.58
N ASP A 6 2.65 16.31 18.48
CA ASP A 6 2.10 15.74 17.27
C ASP A 6 1.37 14.49 17.74
N LYS A 7 0.05 14.57 17.82
CA LYS A 7 -0.79 13.43 18.09
C LYS A 7 -0.44 12.47 16.96
N GLU A 8 0.37 11.45 17.27
CA GLU A 8 0.49 10.21 16.53
C GLU A 8 -0.93 9.75 16.29
N THR A 9 -1.49 10.23 15.18
CA THR A 9 -2.86 10.00 14.82
C THR A 9 -2.78 8.61 14.25
N THR A 10 -2.91 7.62 15.12
CA THR A 10 -2.96 6.22 14.72
C THR A 10 -4.27 6.05 13.97
N SER A 11 -4.27 6.53 12.72
CA SER A 11 -5.39 6.43 11.81
C SER A 11 -5.56 4.93 11.58
N THR A 12 -6.74 4.41 11.92
CA THR A 12 -7.00 3.00 11.68
C THR A 12 -7.08 2.81 10.17
N ALA A 13 -6.07 2.14 9.59
CA ALA A 13 -6.06 1.78 8.18
C ALA A 13 -7.39 1.09 7.82
N ALA A 14 -8.07 1.57 6.78
CA ALA A 14 -9.26 0.94 6.23
C ALA A 14 -8.90 -0.32 5.44
N ALA A 15 -7.73 -0.31 4.80
CA ALA A 15 -7.14 -1.47 4.14
C ALA A 15 -5.61 -1.39 4.29
N ARG A 16 -4.97 -2.55 4.43
CA ARG A 16 -3.52 -2.66 4.49
C ARG A 16 -3.04 -3.94 3.82
N MET A 17 -1.85 -3.91 3.25
CA MET A 17 -1.12 -5.03 2.71
C MET A 17 0.33 -4.90 3.16
N PHE A 18 0.91 -6.02 3.60
CA PHE A 18 2.31 -6.12 3.96
C PHE A 18 2.90 -7.28 3.18
N ASP A 19 4.08 -7.08 2.60
CA ASP A 19 4.78 -8.02 1.73
C ASP A 19 3.88 -8.58 0.61
N GLY A 20 3.13 -7.68 -0.04
CA GLY A 20 2.17 -8.01 -1.07
C GLY A 20 2.83 -8.55 -2.34
N ALA A 21 2.57 -9.81 -2.68
CA ALA A 21 3.08 -10.43 -3.91
C ALA A 21 1.94 -10.94 -4.80
N LYS A 22 2.09 -10.77 -6.12
CA LYS A 22 1.19 -11.35 -7.11
C LYS A 22 1.95 -11.74 -8.35
N ILE A 23 1.88 -13.02 -8.68
CA ILE A 23 2.49 -13.61 -9.87
C ILE A 23 1.37 -14.12 -10.78
N TYR A 24 1.52 -13.89 -12.09
CA TYR A 24 0.67 -14.39 -13.14
C TYR A 24 1.48 -15.29 -14.08
N GLY A 25 0.82 -16.30 -14.66
CA GLY A 25 1.50 -17.25 -15.54
C GLY A 25 2.40 -18.21 -14.77
N THR A 26 3.19 -18.98 -15.53
CA THR A 26 4.13 -19.98 -15.02
C THR A 26 5.24 -20.21 -16.04
N GLY A 27 6.42 -20.63 -15.59
CA GLY A 27 7.53 -20.95 -16.49
C GLY A 27 8.01 -19.70 -17.22
N ASP A 28 8.27 -19.81 -18.53
CA ASP A 28 8.85 -18.71 -19.31
C ASP A 28 7.92 -17.49 -19.48
N THR A 29 6.63 -17.62 -19.15
CA THR A 29 5.65 -16.53 -19.24
C THR A 29 5.23 -15.99 -17.87
N GLU A 30 5.98 -16.33 -16.82
CA GLU A 30 5.73 -15.82 -15.48
C GLU A 30 5.97 -14.30 -15.39
N VAL A 31 4.99 -13.58 -14.83
CA VAL A 31 5.05 -12.13 -14.60
C VAL A 31 4.75 -11.85 -13.14
N ARG A 32 5.65 -11.13 -12.48
CA ARG A 32 5.45 -10.64 -11.13
C ARG A 32 4.85 -9.25 -11.16
N ALA A 33 3.54 -9.19 -11.01
CA ALA A 33 2.79 -7.93 -11.04
C ALA A 33 2.93 -7.14 -9.74
N LEU A 34 3.11 -7.81 -8.60
CA LEU A 34 3.47 -7.19 -7.32
C LEU A 34 4.63 -7.95 -6.71
N ASP A 35 5.63 -7.23 -6.20
CA ASP A 35 6.86 -7.79 -5.60
C ASP A 35 7.12 -7.15 -4.23
N GLY A 36 6.59 -7.76 -3.17
CA GLY A 36 6.81 -7.31 -1.79
C GLY A 36 6.28 -5.90 -1.49
N VAL A 37 5.06 -5.59 -1.94
CA VAL A 37 4.47 -4.25 -1.77
C VAL A 37 3.87 -4.09 -0.37
N ASP A 38 4.35 -3.06 0.34
CA ASP A 38 3.75 -2.56 1.58
C ASP A 38 2.88 -1.33 1.29
N VAL A 39 1.61 -1.36 1.72
CA VAL A 39 0.69 -0.23 1.53
C VAL A 39 -0.40 -0.19 2.60
N GLU A 40 -0.78 1.02 3.01
CA GLU A 40 -1.92 1.28 3.89
C GLU A 40 -2.80 2.40 3.30
N PHE A 41 -4.12 2.23 3.42
CA PHE A 41 -5.11 3.22 3.00
C PHE A 41 -5.89 3.68 4.22
N GLU A 42 -5.88 4.99 4.49
CA GLU A 42 -6.57 5.57 5.62
C GLU A 42 -8.09 5.56 5.45
N ARG A 43 -8.81 5.46 6.57
CA ARG A 43 -10.28 5.56 6.55
C ARG A 43 -10.72 6.98 6.21
N GLY A 44 -11.64 7.09 5.25
CA GLY A 44 -12.25 8.38 4.89
C GLY A 44 -11.40 9.23 3.95
N CYS A 45 -10.26 8.71 3.50
CA CYS A 45 -9.38 9.37 2.53
C CYS A 45 -9.66 8.82 1.11
N PHE A 46 -9.66 9.73 0.13
CA PHE A 46 -9.72 9.36 -1.28
C PHE A 46 -8.30 9.21 -1.82
N THR A 47 -7.95 8.02 -2.31
CA THR A 47 -6.60 7.68 -2.76
C THR A 47 -6.60 7.30 -4.23
N ALA A 48 -5.60 7.74 -4.98
CA ALA A 48 -5.36 7.35 -6.37
C ALA A 48 -4.07 6.55 -6.48
N ILE A 49 -4.09 5.46 -7.27
CA ILE A 49 -2.92 4.67 -7.63
C ILE A 49 -2.60 4.98 -9.09
N MET A 50 -1.34 5.34 -9.38
CA MET A 50 -0.89 5.76 -10.72
C MET A 50 0.43 5.09 -11.07
N GLY A 51 0.67 4.87 -12.36
CA GLY A 51 1.90 4.28 -12.88
C GLY A 51 1.88 4.16 -14.41
N PRO A 52 3.01 3.77 -15.03
CA PRO A 52 3.02 3.36 -16.43
C PRO A 52 2.11 2.15 -16.65
N SER A 53 1.74 1.85 -17.90
CA SER A 53 0.99 0.64 -18.22
C SER A 53 1.85 -0.61 -17.96
N GLY A 54 1.30 -1.57 -17.21
CA GLY A 54 1.96 -2.83 -16.87
C GLY A 54 1.74 -3.18 -15.41
#